data_AF-A0A5D3IZW1-F1
#
_entry.id   AF-A0A5D3IZW1-F1
#
_cell.length_a   1.000
_cell.length_b   1.000
_cell.length_c   1.000
_cell.angle_alpha   90.00
_cell.angle_beta   90.00
_cell.angle_gamma   90.00
#
_symmetry.space_group_name_H-M   'P 1'
#
loop_
_entity.id
_entity.type
_entity.pdbx_description
1 polymer ?
#
loop_
_entity_poly.entity_id
_entity_poly.type
_entity_poly.pdbx_seq_one_letter_code
_entity_poly.pdbx_strand_id
1 'polypeptide(L)'
;MKKFAKLAFAAAAVAMAASAYAQSVPYEKKAVNDNWGNGTSEWVWKNGTNELCWRNGFWTPATANAQCDGALAPAAAPTAAPAAPAAPVVSSEKVTFAADT
;
A
#
# COMPACT_ATOMS: atom_id res chain seq x y z
N MET A 1 20.88 -10.29 49.56
CA MET A 1 19.47 -10.07 49.21
C MET A 1 19.23 -8.87 48.27
N LYS A 2 19.84 -7.69 48.48
CA LYS A 2 19.61 -6.49 47.62
C LYS A 2 20.10 -6.61 46.17
N LYS A 3 21.20 -7.35 45.93
CA LYS A 3 21.78 -7.54 44.59
C LYS A 3 20.93 -8.46 43.70
N PHE A 4 20.35 -9.51 44.27
CA PHE A 4 19.42 -10.41 43.58
C PHE A 4 18.09 -9.71 43.28
N ALA A 5 17.57 -8.90 44.20
CA ALA A 5 16.39 -8.08 43.93
C ALA A 5 16.65 -7.09 42.78
N LYS A 6 17.80 -6.42 42.75
CA LYS A 6 18.19 -5.54 41.63
C LYS A 6 18.32 -6.29 40.31
N LEU A 7 18.89 -7.49 40.32
CA LEU A 7 19.03 -8.31 39.11
C LEU A 7 17.66 -8.82 38.62
N ALA A 8 16.78 -9.21 39.54
CA ALA A 8 15.41 -9.61 39.21
C ALA A 8 14.60 -8.43 38.65
N PHE A 9 14.74 -7.23 39.21
CA PHE A 9 14.12 -6.02 38.67
C PHE A 9 14.69 -5.64 37.29
N ALA A 10 16.01 -5.75 37.10
CA ALA A 10 16.63 -5.50 35.80
C ALA A 10 16.16 -6.51 34.74
N ALA A 11 16.07 -7.79 35.09
CA ALA A 11 15.56 -8.84 34.20
C ALA A 11 14.08 -8.63 33.87
N ALA A 12 13.25 -8.23 34.84
CA ALA A 12 11.84 -7.91 34.62
C ALA A 12 11.67 -6.70 33.69
N ALA A 13 12.49 -5.65 33.83
CA ALA A 13 12.45 -4.47 32.98
C ALA A 13 12.83 -4.80 31.52
N VAL A 14 13.81 -5.67 31.30
CA VAL A 14 14.19 -6.12 29.94
C VAL A 14 13.09 -6.99 29.32
N ALA A 15 12.41 -7.83 30.10
CA ALA A 15 11.29 -8.64 29.60
C ALA A 15 10.07 -7.80 29.20
N MET A 16 9.78 -6.70 29.91
CA MET A 16 8.69 -5.78 29.58
C MET A 16 8.96 -4.90 28.35
N ALA A 17 10.22 -4.71 27.94
CA ALA A 17 10.55 -4.00 26.71
C ALA A 17 10.27 -4.84 25.44
N ALA A 18 10.15 -6.16 25.58
CA ALA A 18 9.87 -7.07 24.48
C ALA A 18 8.37 -7.22 24.14
N SER A 19 7.46 -6.68 24.95
CA SER A 19 6.01 -6.68 24.68
C SER A 19 5.51 -5.42 23.96
N ALA A 20 6.41 -4.51 23.57
CA ALA A 20 6.05 -3.28 22.87
C ALA A 20 5.59 -3.48 21.42
N TYR A 21 5.65 -4.69 20.88
CA TYR A 21 5.19 -5.00 19.52
C TYR A 21 3.69 -5.34 19.53
N ALA A 22 2.84 -4.38 19.89
CA ALA A 22 1.42 -4.41 19.53
C ALA A 22 0.97 -2.98 19.30
N GLN A 23 1.76 -2.24 18.51
CA GLN A 23 1.52 -0.81 18.29
C GLN A 23 0.46 -0.68 17.22
N SER A 24 -0.79 -0.52 17.63
CA SER A 24 -1.84 -0.08 16.72
C SER A 24 -1.38 1.17 15.96
N VAL A 25 -1.70 1.27 14.67
CA VAL A 25 -1.37 2.47 13.86
C VAL A 25 -2.55 3.42 13.83
N PRO A 26 -2.34 4.74 13.62
CA PRO A 26 -3.44 5.69 13.48
C PRO A 26 -4.44 5.23 12.42
N TYR A 27 -5.72 5.41 12.70
CA TYR A 27 -6.77 5.07 11.75
C TYR A 27 -6.89 6.13 10.66
N GLU A 28 -6.66 5.73 9.41
CA GLU A 28 -6.81 6.61 8.26
C GLU A 28 -8.30 6.89 7.98
N LYS A 29 -8.70 8.16 8.09
CA LYS A 29 -10.07 8.64 7.85
C LYS A 29 -10.29 8.92 6.36
N LYS A 30 -10.42 7.86 5.56
CA LYS A 30 -10.78 7.94 4.13
C LYS A 30 -12.18 7.37 3.86
N ALA A 31 -12.71 7.62 2.66
CA ALA A 31 -14.04 7.21 2.26
C ALA A 31 -14.30 5.69 2.41
N VAL A 32 -13.28 4.87 2.16
CA VAL A 32 -13.32 3.42 2.40
C VAL A 32 -12.02 3.00 3.06
N ASN A 33 -12.10 2.55 4.31
CA ASN A 33 -10.99 1.93 5.04
C ASN A 33 -11.48 0.61 5.61
N ASP A 34 -10.97 -0.48 5.05
CA ASP A 34 -11.42 -1.83 5.40
C ASP A 34 -10.57 -2.49 6.50
N ASN A 35 -9.73 -1.71 7.19
CA ASN A 35 -9.03 -2.19 8.37
C ASN A 35 -9.90 -2.11 9.62
N TRP A 36 -9.78 -3.13 10.47
CA TRP A 36 -10.42 -3.14 11.78
C TRP A 36 -9.70 -2.17 12.72
N GLY A 37 -10.49 -1.30 13.33
CA GLY A 37 -10.02 -0.35 14.34
C GLY A 37 -10.75 -0.49 15.66
N ASN A 38 -10.28 0.28 16.64
CA ASN A 38 -11.00 0.42 17.90
C ASN A 38 -12.36 1.12 17.70
N GLY A 39 -13.23 1.06 18.72
CA GLY A 39 -14.60 1.61 18.62
C GLY A 39 -14.66 3.12 18.33
N THR A 40 -13.62 3.88 18.69
CA THR A 40 -13.50 5.32 18.38
C THR A 40 -12.91 5.59 16.99
N SER A 41 -12.46 4.54 16.29
CA SER A 41 -11.77 4.62 15.00
C SER A 41 -10.58 5.59 15.05
N GLU A 42 -9.84 5.60 16.15
CA GLU A 42 -8.59 6.34 16.31
C GLU A 42 -7.39 5.49 15.92
N TRP A 43 -7.52 4.17 16.08
CA TRP A 43 -6.43 3.21 15.92
C TRP A 43 -6.87 1.98 15.13
N VAL A 44 -6.02 1.50 14.23
CA VAL A 44 -6.13 0.21 13.54
C VAL A 44 -5.36 -0.86 14.31
N TRP A 45 -5.97 -2.02 14.50
CA TRP A 45 -5.35 -3.15 15.19
C TRP A 45 -4.36 -3.89 14.29
N LYS A 46 -3.26 -4.37 14.89
CA LYS A 46 -2.24 -5.20 14.21
C LYS A 46 -2.30 -6.66 14.66
N ASN A 47 -1.80 -7.55 13.80
CA ASN A 47 -1.62 -8.96 14.15
C ASN A 47 -0.51 -9.13 15.20
N GLY A 48 -0.43 -10.32 15.80
CA GLY A 48 0.54 -10.60 16.88
C GLY A 48 2.01 -10.47 16.48
N THR A 49 2.33 -10.51 15.18
CA THR A 49 3.70 -10.32 14.66
C THR A 49 4.01 -8.89 14.25
N ASN A 50 3.03 -7.97 14.28
CA ASN A 50 3.15 -6.56 13.88
C ASN A 50 3.52 -6.33 12.40
N GLU A 51 3.34 -7.34 11.58
CA GLU A 51 3.62 -7.24 10.16
C GLU A 51 2.40 -6.76 9.39
N LEU A 52 1.19 -7.05 9.90
CA LEU A 52 -0.07 -6.83 9.20
C LEU A 52 -1.09 -6.14 10.09
N CYS A 53 -2.01 -5.40 9.46
CA CYS A 53 -3.18 -4.87 10.13
C CYS A 53 -4.36 -5.82 9.99
N TRP A 54 -5.29 -5.78 10.95
CA TRP A 54 -6.52 -6.54 10.85
C TRP A 54 -7.41 -5.98 9.73
N ARG A 55 -8.07 -6.87 9.02
CA ARG A 55 -8.81 -6.60 7.78
C ARG A 55 -10.23 -7.14 7.93
N ASN A 56 -11.22 -6.40 7.46
CA ASN A 56 -12.60 -6.89 7.38
C ASN A 56 -12.79 -7.79 6.13
N GLY A 57 -13.99 -8.36 5.95
CA GLY A 57 -14.30 -9.26 4.83
C GLY A 57 -14.36 -8.62 3.43
N PHE A 58 -14.34 -7.30 3.34
CA PHE A 58 -14.37 -6.54 2.08
C PHE A 58 -13.00 -5.96 1.71
N TRP A 59 -11.97 -6.23 2.51
CA TRP A 59 -10.66 -5.61 2.36
C TRP A 59 -10.05 -5.88 0.99
N THR A 60 -9.49 -4.82 0.40
CA THR A 60 -8.65 -4.86 -0.79
C THR A 60 -7.38 -4.07 -0.52
N PRO A 61 -6.31 -4.25 -1.33
CA PRO A 61 -5.17 -3.36 -1.28
C PRO A 61 -5.60 -1.89 -1.34
N ALA A 62 -6.41 -1.47 -2.32
CA ALA A 62 -6.82 -0.07 -2.46
C ALA A 62 -7.50 0.55 -1.21
N THR A 63 -8.07 -0.26 -0.31
CA THR A 63 -8.77 0.20 0.89
C THR A 63 -7.94 0.06 2.17
N ALA A 64 -6.70 -0.42 2.07
CA ALA A 64 -5.81 -0.55 3.22
C ALA A 64 -5.39 0.82 3.77
N ASN A 65 -5.19 0.89 5.08
CA ASN A 65 -4.56 2.03 5.75
C ASN A 65 -3.12 2.20 5.25
N ALA A 66 -2.71 3.43 4.94
CA ALA A 66 -1.39 3.75 4.41
C ALA A 66 -0.22 3.25 5.28
N GLN A 67 -0.42 3.10 6.58
CA GLN A 67 0.59 2.63 7.55
C GLN A 67 0.53 1.11 7.79
N CYS A 68 -0.31 0.39 7.04
CA CYS A 68 -0.55 -1.03 7.16
C CYS A 68 -0.05 -1.81 5.95
N ASP A 69 0.18 -3.11 6.15
CA ASP A 69 0.27 -4.14 5.10
C ASP A 69 1.37 -3.89 4.04
N GLY A 70 2.43 -3.17 4.44
CA GLY A 70 3.51 -2.75 3.56
C GLY A 70 3.01 -1.67 2.61
N ALA A 71 2.86 -0.45 3.14
CA ALA A 71 2.58 0.81 2.46
C ALA A 71 2.41 0.63 0.96
N LEU A 72 1.15 0.49 0.52
CA LEU A 72 0.81 0.42 -0.89
C LEU A 72 1.42 1.65 -1.52
N ALA A 73 2.52 1.44 -2.24
CA ALA A 73 3.08 2.46 -3.08
C ALA A 73 1.90 2.99 -3.91
N PRO A 74 1.64 4.31 -3.91
CA PRO A 74 0.56 4.85 -4.73
C PRO A 74 0.75 4.28 -6.13
N ALA A 75 -0.30 3.66 -6.65
CA ALA A 75 -0.26 3.07 -7.99
C ALA A 75 0.36 4.11 -8.92
N ALA A 76 1.46 3.74 -9.60
CA ALA A 76 2.15 4.66 -10.47
C ALA A 76 1.12 5.32 -11.39
N ALA A 77 1.12 6.66 -11.42
CA ALA A 77 0.19 7.41 -12.24
C ALA A 77 0.18 6.82 -13.66
N PRO A 78 -1.01 6.64 -14.28
CA PRO A 78 -1.10 6.00 -15.58
C PRO A 78 -0.13 6.69 -16.54
N THR A 79 0.86 5.92 -17.02
CA THR A 79 1.81 6.42 -18.00
C THR A 79 1.00 6.84 -19.22
N ALA A 80 1.22 8.07 -19.72
CA ALA A 80 0.52 8.58 -20.89
C ALA A 80 0.59 7.53 -22.01
N ALA A 81 -0.56 7.18 -22.57
CA ALA A 81 -0.66 6.17 -23.62
C ALA A 81 0.26 6.56 -24.79
N PRO A 82 0.99 5.62 -25.40
CA PRO A 82 1.81 5.90 -26.57
C PRO A 82 0.97 6.59 -27.64
N ALA A 83 1.49 7.70 -28.18
CA ALA A 83 0.83 8.41 -29.27
C ALA A 83 0.54 7.44 -30.42
N ALA A 84 -0.68 7.48 -30.94
CA ALA A 84 -1.09 6.63 -32.06
C ALA A 84 -0.15 6.87 -33.26
N PRO A 85 0.28 5.81 -33.96
CA PRO A 85 1.13 5.97 -35.14
C PRO A 85 0.41 6.80 -36.19
N ALA A 86 1.14 7.71 -36.83
CA ALA A 86 0.61 8.54 -37.91
C ALA A 86 0.08 7.65 -39.04
N ALA A 87 -1.13 7.95 -39.52
CA ALA A 87 -1.74 7.21 -40.61
C ALA A 87 -0.87 7.35 -41.88
N PRO A 88 -0.67 6.25 -42.64
CA PRO A 88 0.11 6.31 -43.87
C PRO A 88 -0.59 7.22 -44.88
N VAL A 89 0.17 8.19 -45.41
CA VAL A 89 -0.31 9.04 -46.50
C VAL A 89 -0.26 8.24 -47.80
N VAL A 90 -1.44 7.96 -48.36
CA VAL A 90 -1.54 7.34 -49.68
C VAL A 90 -1.42 8.44 -50.72
N SER A 91 -0.31 8.44 -51.48
CA SER A 91 -0.15 9.29 -52.65
C SER A 91 -0.45 8.49 -53.91
N SER A 92 -1.27 9.05 -54.79
CA SER A 92 -1.56 8.48 -56.11
C SER A 92 -0.82 9.28 -57.16
N GLU A 93 0.08 8.64 -57.90
CA GLU A 93 0.68 9.23 -59.10
C GLU A 93 -0.09 8.80 -60.34
N LYS A 94 -0.44 9.77 -61.18
CA LYS A 94 -1.03 9.51 -62.49
C LYS A 94 0.09 9.06 -63.44
N VAL A 95 0.16 7.76 -63.70
CA VAL A 95 1.01 7.23 -64.77
C VAL A 95 0.26 7.36 -66.10
N THR A 96 0.80 8.13 -67.04
CA THR A 96 0.27 8.26 -68.40
C THR A 96 1.02 7.30 -69.30
N PHE A 97 0.32 6.37 -69.95
CA PHE A 97 0.90 5.45 -70.93
C PHE A 97 0.70 5.98 -72.36
N ALA A 98 1.70 5.78 -73.22
CA ALA A 98 1.81 6.34 -74.57
C ALA A 98 0.87 5.72 -75.63
N ALA A 99 -0.30 5.23 -75.24
CA ALA A 99 -1.26 4.59 -76.15
C ALA A 99 -2.45 5.49 -76.53
N ASP A 100 -2.53 6.73 -76.02
CA ASP A 100 -3.50 7.73 -76.48
C ASP A 100 -2.94 8.44 -77.73
N THR A 101 -3.09 7.83 -78.91
CA THR A 101 -2.91 8.50 -80.22
C THR A 101 -4.18 8.42 -81.02
#